data_AF-A0A2J0YV19-F1
#
_entry.id   AF-A0A2J0YV19-F1
#
_cell.length_a   1.000
_cell.length_b   1.000
_cell.length_c   1.000
_cell.angle_alpha   90.00
_cell.angle_beta   90.00
_cell.angle_gamma   90.00
#
_symmetry.space_group_name_H-M   'P 1'
#
loop_
_entity.id
_entity.type
_entity.pdbx_description
1 polymer ?
#
loop_
_entity_poly.entity_id
_entity_poly.type
_entity_poly.pdbx_seq_one_letter_code
_entity_poly.pdbx_strand_id
1 'polypeptide(L)'
;MARWHWHYRHGAQRASGVAGRRHAALSLRVIGHLRKALPEGAADRAQHPDRLRLAYLGLRRVPRSRRHVDFRRRQSRDDDDCDRWPFDQRRFDWLLQFPGDRDRDDRLHDFRCVTARHAVFLLSRGKRSAIEGQIVPFLSVLATAILACTAWNISQGMSPPVALRLSAFNVTSIMTDTGFATADFSTWGSFAVGLFFMLYLVGGCAGSTAGAIKIFRWQILFEGVGRALRLMLYPQAIVPVRFQGKSVDDVAISNVRNFFFLYIMTLLFMSLLVMATGLDYLSAISSVAQAMANAGPGLGPVVGPATNFASIPDTAKWLIAFAMVIGRLELVTFLVVLQPWFWRR
;
A
#
# COMPACT_ATOMS: atom_id res chain seq x y z
N MET A 1 4.83 -21.24 51.71
CA MET A 1 5.24 -20.29 50.64
C MET A 1 4.50 -18.97 50.81
N ALA A 2 4.84 -18.26 51.89
CA ALA A 2 4.29 -16.97 52.28
C ALA A 2 5.49 -16.05 52.57
N ARG A 3 5.81 -15.18 51.61
CA ARG A 3 6.75 -14.05 51.66
C ARG A 3 6.75 -13.53 50.23
N TRP A 4 6.10 -12.39 49.96
CA TRP A 4 6.30 -11.50 48.78
C TRP A 4 5.15 -10.48 48.65
N HIS A 5 4.01 -10.64 49.35
CA HIS A 5 2.86 -9.72 49.23
C HIS A 5 2.83 -8.53 50.21
N TRP A 6 3.83 -8.32 51.07
CA TRP A 6 3.74 -7.34 52.18
C TRP A 6 4.46 -5.99 51.94
N HIS A 7 5.20 -5.80 50.84
CA HIS A 7 6.02 -4.59 50.66
C HIS A 7 5.47 -3.49 49.74
N TYR A 8 4.34 -3.70 49.05
CA TYR A 8 3.84 -2.71 48.07
C TYR A 8 2.70 -1.80 48.56
N ARG A 9 2.09 -2.06 49.73
CA ARG A 9 0.90 -1.31 50.19
C ARG A 9 1.17 -0.12 51.12
N HIS A 10 2.39 0.08 51.63
CA HIS A 10 2.69 1.19 52.55
C HIS A 10 3.52 2.35 51.95
N GLY A 11 4.00 2.24 50.70
CA GLY A 11 4.73 3.33 50.02
C GLY A 11 3.85 4.39 49.35
N ALA A 12 2.59 4.05 49.01
CA ALA A 12 1.74 4.91 48.17
C ALA A 12 0.89 5.93 48.94
N GLN A 13 0.76 5.82 50.27
CA GLN A 13 -0.06 6.74 51.07
C GLN A 13 0.72 7.88 51.75
N ARG A 14 2.06 7.89 51.71
CA ARG A 14 2.88 9.00 52.23
C ARG A 14 3.36 10.00 51.17
N ALA A 15 3.20 9.70 49.87
CA ALA A 15 3.68 10.55 48.78
C ALA A 15 2.65 11.56 48.23
N SER A 16 1.38 11.50 48.64
CA SER A 16 0.30 12.37 48.15
C SER A 16 0.14 13.71 48.90
N GLY A 17 0.84 13.91 50.03
CA GLY A 17 0.69 15.12 50.87
C GLY A 17 1.70 16.24 50.65
N VAL A 18 2.81 15.99 49.92
CA VAL A 18 3.94 16.94 49.80
C VAL A 18 4.06 17.57 48.39
N ALA A 19 3.56 16.90 47.35
CA ALA A 19 3.62 17.42 45.97
C ALA A 19 2.59 18.52 45.66
N GLY A 20 1.43 18.52 46.35
CA GLY A 20 0.36 19.50 46.12
C GLY A 20 0.67 20.93 46.59
N ARG A 21 1.58 21.10 47.56
CA ARG A 21 1.92 22.43 48.12
C ARG A 21 3.01 23.17 47.35
N ARG A 22 3.81 22.48 46.52
CA ARG A 22 4.86 23.13 45.69
C ARG A 22 4.33 23.69 44.37
N HIS A 23 3.24 23.13 43.82
CA HIS A 23 2.63 23.64 42.59
C HIS A 23 1.84 24.96 42.75
N ALA A 24 1.29 25.23 43.95
CA ALA A 24 0.58 26.48 44.24
C ALA A 24 1.51 27.68 44.46
N ALA A 25 2.74 27.45 44.97
CA ALA A 25 3.72 28.52 45.21
C ALA A 25 4.46 28.95 43.92
N LEU A 26 4.63 28.04 42.95
CA LEU A 26 5.25 28.34 41.66
C LEU A 26 4.33 29.10 40.70
N SER A 27 3.01 28.97 40.86
CA SER A 27 2.03 29.65 40.00
C SER A 27 1.87 31.14 40.33
N LEU A 28 2.10 31.57 41.58
CA LEU A 28 2.02 32.97 41.98
C LEU A 28 3.29 33.80 41.65
N ARG A 29 4.48 33.17 41.62
CA ARG A 29 5.73 33.86 41.24
C ARG A 29 5.83 34.20 39.74
N VAL A 30 5.23 33.37 38.88
CA VAL A 30 5.20 33.63 37.42
C VAL A 30 4.20 34.74 37.07
N ILE A 31 3.09 34.85 37.80
CA ILE A 31 2.10 35.92 37.62
C ILE A 31 2.68 37.30 38.00
N GLY A 32 3.55 37.37 39.02
CA GLY A 32 4.22 38.60 39.42
C GLY A 32 5.24 39.12 38.40
N HIS A 33 5.93 38.23 37.69
CA HIS A 33 6.89 38.63 36.65
C HIS A 33 6.21 39.04 35.33
N LEU A 34 5.06 38.46 34.99
CA LEU A 34 4.31 38.81 33.77
C LEU A 34 3.65 40.19 33.81
N ARG A 35 3.45 40.78 35.00
CA ARG A 35 2.88 42.14 35.15
C ARG A 35 3.87 43.26 34.78
N LYS A 36 5.17 42.99 34.73
CA LYS A 36 6.22 43.98 34.42
C LYS A 36 6.56 44.12 32.93
N ALA A 37 5.98 43.28 32.06
CA ALA A 37 6.35 43.20 30.64
C ALA A 37 5.28 43.74 29.66
N LEU A 38 4.26 44.44 30.14
CA LEU A 38 3.18 44.98 29.32
C LEU A 38 3.31 46.51 29.20
N PRO A 39 3.27 47.09 27.98
CA PRO A 39 3.23 48.53 27.80
C PRO A 39 1.96 49.12 28.42
N GLU A 40 2.08 50.32 29.02
CA GLU A 40 1.00 50.99 29.74
C GLU A 40 -0.21 51.25 28.82
N GLY A 41 -1.39 50.82 29.26
CA GLY A 41 -2.67 51.01 28.55
C GLY A 41 -3.48 49.74 28.27
N ALA A 42 -2.92 48.54 28.44
CA ALA A 42 -3.63 47.28 28.21
C ALA A 42 -4.31 46.67 29.46
N ALA A 43 -4.14 47.29 30.63
CA ALA A 43 -4.58 46.72 31.91
C ALA A 43 -6.08 46.90 32.21
N ASP A 44 -6.75 47.88 31.59
CA ASP A 44 -8.14 48.24 31.96
C ASP A 44 -9.24 47.46 31.23
N ARG A 45 -8.91 46.54 30.31
CA ARG A 45 -9.91 45.84 29.49
C ARG A 45 -10.06 44.33 29.72
N ALA A 46 -9.42 43.77 30.75
CA ALA A 46 -9.45 42.31 31.00
C ALA A 46 -9.86 41.95 32.43
N GLN A 47 -11.16 42.00 32.72
CA GLN A 47 -11.74 41.63 34.03
C GLN A 47 -11.87 40.12 34.30
N HIS A 48 -11.29 39.22 33.49
CA HIS A 48 -11.36 37.77 33.77
C HIS A 48 -10.06 37.00 33.48
N PRO A 49 -9.59 36.15 34.42
CA PRO A 49 -8.30 35.45 34.34
C PRO A 49 -8.19 34.40 33.21
N ASP A 50 -9.31 33.92 32.66
CA ASP A 50 -9.31 32.94 31.56
C ASP A 50 -8.96 33.54 30.19
N ARG A 51 -9.13 34.86 30.01
CA ARG A 51 -8.85 35.53 28.72
C ARG A 51 -7.36 35.75 28.46
N LEU A 52 -6.55 35.89 29.52
CA LEU A 52 -5.10 36.05 29.41
C LEU A 52 -4.39 34.74 29.00
N ARG A 53 -4.92 33.58 29.39
CA ARG A 53 -4.37 32.26 28.99
C ARG A 53 -4.60 31.94 27.50
N LEU A 54 -5.70 32.40 26.92
CA LEU A 54 -6.03 32.13 25.50
C LEU A 54 -5.21 32.99 24.53
N ALA A 55 -4.82 34.20 24.93
CA ALA A 55 -4.00 35.09 24.09
C ALA A 55 -2.56 34.59 23.94
N TYR A 56 -1.98 33.96 24.97
CA TYR A 56 -0.61 33.46 24.95
C TYR A 56 -0.44 32.13 24.17
N LEU A 57 -1.52 31.38 23.97
CA LEU A 57 -1.50 30.07 23.30
C LEU A 57 -1.77 30.12 21.79
N GLY A 58 -1.99 31.30 21.20
CA GLY A 58 -2.14 31.45 19.74
C GLY A 58 -3.33 30.68 19.12
N LEU A 59 -4.27 30.19 19.92
CA LEU A 59 -5.41 29.41 19.46
C LEU A 59 -6.58 30.35 19.10
N ARG A 60 -6.66 30.75 17.82
CA ARG A 60 -7.88 31.38 17.27
C ARG A 60 -8.98 30.31 17.19
N ARG A 61 -10.13 30.59 17.81
CA ARG A 61 -11.37 29.81 17.57
C ARG A 61 -11.80 29.97 16.11
N VAL A 62 -11.87 28.86 15.38
CA VAL A 62 -12.55 28.81 14.06
C VAL A 62 -14.06 28.80 14.30
N PRO A 63 -14.86 29.66 13.64
CA PRO A 63 -16.30 29.64 13.82
C PRO A 63 -16.91 28.40 13.15
N ARG A 64 -17.81 27.71 13.88
CA ARG A 64 -18.71 26.70 13.31
C ARG A 64 -19.71 27.40 12.39
N SER A 65 -19.45 27.38 11.08
CA SER A 65 -20.48 27.65 10.06
C SER A 65 -20.82 26.35 9.33
N ARG A 66 -22.13 26.06 9.26
CA ARG A 66 -22.73 24.93 8.56
C ARG A 66 -22.39 24.99 7.07
N ARG A 67 -21.69 23.97 6.56
CA ARG A 67 -21.78 23.56 5.16
C ARG A 67 -21.98 22.06 5.11
N HIS A 68 -23.24 21.64 4.97
CA HIS A 68 -23.54 20.34 4.36
C HIS A 68 -23.04 20.42 2.92
N VAL A 69 -21.89 19.82 2.65
CA VAL A 69 -21.45 19.55 1.28
C VAL A 69 -22.11 18.24 0.89
N ASP A 70 -23.15 18.35 0.07
CA ASP A 70 -23.87 17.24 -0.52
C ASP A 70 -22.95 16.53 -1.53
N PHE A 71 -22.37 15.40 -1.12
CA PHE A 71 -21.35 14.66 -1.85
C PHE A 71 -21.92 13.97 -3.11
N ARG A 72 -23.25 13.81 -3.21
CA ARG A 72 -23.88 13.13 -4.35
C ARG A 72 -23.91 13.96 -5.64
N ARG A 73 -23.86 15.30 -5.58
CA ARG A 73 -23.97 16.16 -6.78
C ARG A 73 -22.65 16.45 -7.49
N ARG A 74 -21.49 16.11 -6.91
CA ARG A 74 -20.19 16.29 -7.58
C ARG A 74 -19.81 15.10 -8.46
N GLN A 75 -20.29 13.91 -8.14
CA GLN A 75 -19.90 12.70 -8.87
C GLN A 75 -20.58 12.64 -10.25
N SER A 76 -21.85 13.05 -10.36
CA SER A 76 -22.57 13.04 -11.64
C SER A 76 -22.20 14.17 -12.60
N ARG A 77 -21.23 15.03 -12.26
CA ARG A 77 -20.82 16.17 -13.12
C ARG A 77 -19.42 15.99 -13.71
N ASP A 78 -18.64 15.08 -13.16
CA ASP A 78 -17.29 14.74 -13.63
C ASP A 78 -17.31 13.58 -14.65
N ASP A 79 -18.40 12.80 -14.74
CA ASP A 79 -18.55 11.69 -15.69
C ASP A 79 -18.90 12.18 -17.12
N ASP A 80 -19.49 13.37 -17.28
CA ASP A 80 -19.95 13.91 -18.58
C ASP A 80 -18.88 14.76 -19.32
N ASP A 81 -17.68 14.96 -18.77
CA ASP A 81 -16.68 15.93 -19.28
C ASP A 81 -15.47 15.28 -19.99
N CYS A 82 -15.53 13.98 -20.29
CA CYS A 82 -14.47 13.27 -21.03
C CYS A 82 -14.38 13.65 -22.52
N ASP A 83 -15.47 14.15 -23.12
CA ASP A 83 -15.56 14.43 -24.56
C ASP A 83 -14.97 15.79 -24.99
N ARG A 84 -14.46 16.59 -24.05
CA ARG A 84 -14.10 18.01 -24.32
C ARG A 84 -12.61 18.30 -24.47
N TRP A 85 -11.71 17.31 -24.32
CA TRP A 85 -10.28 17.61 -24.33
C TRP A 85 -9.66 17.59 -25.74
N PRO A 86 -8.95 18.68 -26.15
CA PRO A 86 -8.32 18.76 -27.45
C PRO A 86 -7.01 17.99 -27.43
N PHE A 87 -7.11 16.66 -27.52
CA PHE A 87 -5.97 15.77 -27.71
C PHE A 87 -5.99 15.31 -29.17
N ASP A 88 -4.98 15.71 -29.95
CA ASP A 88 -4.88 15.34 -31.37
C ASP A 88 -4.71 13.82 -31.50
N GLN A 89 -5.84 13.14 -31.74
CA GLN A 89 -5.99 11.69 -31.79
C GLN A 89 -5.11 11.03 -32.87
N ARG A 90 -4.71 11.77 -33.91
CA ARG A 90 -4.08 11.19 -35.11
C ARG A 90 -2.61 10.78 -34.93
N ARG A 91 -1.91 11.26 -33.90
CA ARG A 91 -0.48 10.98 -33.70
C ARG A 91 -0.17 9.64 -33.02
N PHE A 92 -1.15 9.00 -32.39
CA PHE A 92 -0.97 7.72 -31.69
C PHE A 92 -1.72 6.54 -32.33
N ASP A 93 -2.48 6.77 -33.40
CA ASP A 93 -3.25 5.73 -34.10
C ASP A 93 -2.35 4.62 -34.68
N TRP A 94 -1.08 4.89 -34.97
CA TRP A 94 -0.17 3.87 -35.52
C TRP A 94 0.30 2.83 -34.49
N LEU A 95 0.20 3.11 -33.18
CA LEU A 95 0.56 2.13 -32.13
C LEU A 95 -0.56 1.12 -31.83
N LEU A 96 -1.79 1.39 -32.30
CA LEU A 96 -2.99 0.63 -31.92
C LEU A 96 -3.93 0.31 -33.09
N GLN A 97 -3.48 0.40 -34.34
CA GLN A 97 -4.29 -0.01 -35.49
C GLN A 97 -4.50 -1.53 -35.53
N PHE A 98 -5.67 -1.95 -35.04
CA PHE A 98 -6.28 -3.25 -35.30
C PHE A 98 -7.63 -3.03 -36.01
N PRO A 99 -7.99 -3.86 -37.00
CA PRO A 99 -9.30 -3.77 -37.63
C PRO A 99 -10.40 -4.26 -36.68
N GLY A 100 -11.43 -3.43 -36.50
CA GLY A 100 -12.83 -3.81 -36.25
C GLY A 100 -13.17 -4.56 -34.95
N ASP A 101 -13.65 -3.84 -33.95
CA ASP A 101 -14.87 -4.21 -33.18
C ASP A 101 -15.28 -3.09 -32.22
N ARG A 102 -16.57 -2.71 -32.24
CA ARG A 102 -17.13 -1.61 -31.45
C ARG A 102 -17.12 -1.85 -29.92
N ASP A 103 -17.17 -3.12 -29.46
CA ASP A 103 -17.05 -3.49 -28.04
C ASP A 103 -15.60 -3.44 -27.49
N ARG A 104 -14.64 -3.05 -28.33
CA ARG A 104 -13.22 -2.95 -27.98
C ARG A 104 -12.84 -1.52 -27.56
N ASP A 105 -13.60 -0.52 -27.98
CA ASP A 105 -13.34 0.90 -27.69
C ASP A 105 -13.56 1.23 -26.22
N ASP A 106 -14.60 0.71 -25.57
CA ASP A 106 -14.86 0.95 -24.14
C ASP A 106 -13.76 0.36 -23.24
N ARG A 107 -13.20 -0.81 -23.62
CA ARG A 107 -12.10 -1.48 -22.90
C ARG A 107 -10.76 -0.76 -23.07
N LEU A 108 -10.55 -0.13 -24.22
CA LEU A 108 -9.37 0.71 -24.49
C LEU A 108 -9.52 2.10 -23.85
N HIS A 109 -10.74 2.61 -23.69
CA HIS A 109 -11.04 3.88 -23.04
C HIS A 109 -10.66 3.84 -21.55
N ASP A 110 -10.95 2.74 -20.85
CA ASP A 110 -10.62 2.60 -19.42
C ASP A 110 -9.10 2.43 -19.19
N PHE A 111 -8.41 1.69 -20.07
CA PHE A 111 -6.96 1.56 -20.06
C PHE A 111 -6.26 2.90 -20.34
N ARG A 112 -6.81 3.69 -21.28
CA ARG A 112 -6.41 5.07 -21.57
C ARG A 112 -6.64 5.98 -20.38
N CYS A 113 -7.75 5.87 -19.65
CA CYS A 113 -8.00 6.67 -18.44
C CYS A 113 -7.00 6.35 -17.31
N VAL A 114 -6.64 5.09 -17.07
CA VAL A 114 -5.70 4.72 -16.00
C VAL A 114 -4.26 5.13 -16.33
N THR A 115 -3.81 4.95 -17.58
CA THR A 115 -2.49 5.41 -18.04
C THR A 115 -2.42 6.93 -18.23
N ALA A 116 -3.47 7.57 -18.74
CA ALA A 116 -3.55 9.03 -18.88
C ALA A 116 -3.66 9.74 -17.53
N ARG A 117 -4.33 9.16 -16.52
CA ARG A 117 -4.36 9.76 -15.17
C ARG A 117 -2.99 9.69 -14.51
N HIS A 118 -2.20 8.64 -14.74
CA HIS A 118 -0.80 8.58 -14.33
C HIS A 118 0.10 9.52 -15.14
N ALA A 119 -0.09 9.64 -16.45
CA ALA A 119 0.68 10.54 -17.31
C ALA A 119 0.40 12.02 -17.01
N VAL A 120 -0.87 12.40 -16.81
CA VAL A 120 -1.28 13.76 -16.41
C VAL A 120 -0.87 14.07 -14.97
N PHE A 121 -0.88 13.08 -14.08
CA PHE A 121 -0.30 13.22 -12.72
C PHE A 121 1.22 13.44 -12.77
N LEU A 122 1.93 12.73 -13.65
CA LEU A 122 3.37 12.94 -13.91
C LEU A 122 3.66 14.32 -14.54
N LEU A 123 2.71 14.88 -15.31
CA LEU A 123 2.82 16.22 -15.88
C LEU A 123 2.43 17.34 -14.90
N SER A 124 1.73 17.02 -13.80
CA SER A 124 1.37 17.98 -12.76
C SER A 124 2.52 18.21 -11.76
N ARG A 125 3.41 19.14 -12.10
CA ARG A 125 4.50 19.63 -11.25
C ARG A 125 3.95 20.25 -9.96
N GLY A 126 4.05 19.56 -8.82
CA GLY A 126 3.53 20.16 -7.57
C GLY A 126 4.05 19.71 -6.21
N LYS A 127 4.50 18.47 -6.00
CA LYS A 127 5.05 18.01 -4.69
C LYS A 127 5.86 16.72 -4.86
N ARG A 128 7.16 16.87 -5.13
CA ARG A 128 8.09 15.81 -5.61
C ARG A 128 8.57 14.78 -4.57
N SER A 129 8.55 15.07 -3.26
CA SER A 129 9.37 14.29 -2.31
C SER A 129 8.83 12.90 -1.93
N ALA A 130 7.52 12.66 -1.87
CA ALA A 130 6.98 11.36 -1.39
C ALA A 130 6.82 10.31 -2.50
N ILE A 131 6.88 10.74 -3.75
CA ILE A 131 6.51 9.95 -4.93
C ILE A 131 7.77 9.46 -5.68
N GLU A 132 8.86 10.24 -5.65
CA GLU A 132 10.11 9.88 -6.33
C GLU A 132 10.75 8.57 -5.83
N GLY A 133 10.63 8.26 -4.53
CA GLY A 133 11.33 7.10 -3.96
C GLY A 133 10.75 5.71 -4.29
N GLN A 134 9.48 5.63 -4.71
CA GLN A 134 8.80 4.36 -5.02
C GLN A 134 8.64 4.14 -6.53
N ILE A 135 8.53 5.21 -7.32
CA ILE A 135 8.32 5.10 -8.76
C ILE A 135 9.54 4.52 -9.46
N VAL A 136 10.75 5.01 -9.16
CA VAL A 136 11.98 4.53 -9.79
C VAL A 136 12.17 3.01 -9.62
N PRO A 137 12.10 2.44 -8.40
CA PRO A 137 12.23 1.00 -8.22
C PRO A 137 11.07 0.21 -8.82
N PHE A 138 9.85 0.75 -8.81
CA PHE A 138 8.72 0.12 -9.49
C PHE A 138 8.96 0.03 -11.00
N LEU A 139 9.34 1.15 -11.63
CA LEU A 139 9.63 1.19 -13.06
C LEU A 139 10.86 0.37 -13.43
N SER A 140 11.88 0.30 -12.56
CA SER A 140 13.05 -0.54 -12.82
C SER A 140 12.68 -2.02 -12.80
N VAL A 141 11.92 -2.48 -11.80
CA VAL A 141 11.46 -3.87 -11.74
C VAL A 141 10.55 -4.19 -12.93
N LEU A 142 9.64 -3.28 -13.29
CA LEU A 142 8.77 -3.44 -14.45
C LEU A 142 9.57 -3.56 -15.74
N ALA A 143 10.50 -2.63 -15.98
CA ALA A 143 11.35 -2.65 -17.18
C ALA A 143 12.21 -3.92 -17.23
N THR A 144 12.83 -4.33 -16.11
CA THR A 144 13.62 -5.57 -16.05
C THR A 144 12.76 -6.80 -16.33
N ALA A 145 11.53 -6.88 -15.79
CA ALA A 145 10.62 -8.00 -16.06
C ALA A 145 10.17 -8.04 -17.52
N ILE A 146 9.85 -6.89 -18.13
CA ILE A 146 9.49 -6.78 -19.55
C ILE A 146 10.66 -7.23 -20.43
N LEU A 147 11.87 -6.74 -20.16
CA LEU A 147 13.07 -7.10 -20.92
C LEU A 147 13.41 -8.59 -20.78
N ALA A 148 13.33 -9.14 -19.56
CA ALA A 148 13.58 -10.56 -19.32
C ALA A 148 12.55 -11.45 -20.05
N CYS A 149 11.27 -11.11 -19.98
CA CYS A 149 10.21 -11.83 -20.68
C CYS A 149 10.35 -11.71 -22.20
N THR A 150 10.71 -10.52 -22.70
CA THR A 150 10.95 -10.29 -24.14
C THR A 150 12.13 -11.11 -24.64
N ALA A 151 13.27 -11.10 -23.93
CA ALA A 151 14.45 -11.86 -24.30
C ALA A 151 14.17 -13.37 -24.32
N TRP A 152 13.40 -13.86 -23.36
CA TRP A 152 12.94 -15.24 -23.34
C TRP A 152 12.02 -15.58 -24.52
N ASN A 153 11.03 -14.74 -24.81
CA ASN A 153 10.11 -14.98 -25.92
C ASN A 153 10.82 -14.96 -27.29
N ILE A 154 11.86 -14.13 -27.44
CA ILE A 154 12.71 -14.13 -28.64
C ILE A 154 13.50 -15.44 -28.74
N SER A 155 14.03 -15.97 -27.62
CA SER A 155 14.75 -17.26 -27.64
C SER A 155 13.84 -18.45 -27.96
N GLN A 156 12.53 -18.32 -27.71
CA GLN A 156 11.49 -19.28 -28.13
C GLN A 156 11.05 -19.10 -29.60
N GLY A 157 11.66 -18.18 -30.34
CA GLY A 157 11.41 -17.99 -31.78
C GLY A 157 10.33 -16.96 -32.14
N MET A 158 9.80 -16.19 -31.18
CA MET A 158 8.90 -15.08 -31.50
C MET A 158 9.64 -13.90 -32.14
N SER A 159 8.99 -13.22 -33.07
CA SER A 159 9.56 -12.02 -33.69
C SER A 159 9.76 -10.91 -32.63
N PRO A 160 10.90 -10.18 -32.65
CA PRO A 160 11.19 -9.16 -31.63
C PRO A 160 10.08 -8.12 -31.39
N PRO A 161 9.41 -7.52 -32.40
CA PRO A 161 8.38 -6.53 -32.15
C PRO A 161 7.13 -7.13 -31.49
N VAL A 162 6.77 -8.37 -31.84
CA VAL A 162 5.63 -9.07 -31.23
C VAL A 162 5.97 -9.48 -29.80
N ALA A 163 7.15 -10.05 -29.58
CA ALA A 163 7.63 -10.45 -28.26
C ALA A 163 7.65 -9.27 -27.28
N LEU A 164 8.18 -8.11 -27.69
CA LEU A 164 8.21 -6.92 -26.85
C LEU A 164 6.81 -6.46 -26.49
N ARG A 165 5.90 -6.39 -27.46
CA ARG A 165 4.55 -5.90 -27.25
C ARG A 165 3.74 -6.80 -26.32
N LEU A 166 3.75 -8.12 -26.57
CA LEU A 166 3.03 -9.08 -25.74
C LEU A 166 3.59 -9.14 -24.32
N SER A 167 4.92 -9.11 -24.18
CA SER A 167 5.58 -9.08 -22.87
C SER A 167 5.26 -7.80 -22.12
N ALA A 168 5.39 -6.64 -22.77
CA ALA A 168 5.12 -5.34 -22.16
C ALA A 168 3.68 -5.23 -21.64
N PHE A 169 2.70 -5.67 -22.42
CA PHE A 169 1.30 -5.60 -22.02
C PHE A 169 1.00 -6.54 -20.84
N ASN A 170 1.31 -7.83 -20.97
CA ASN A 170 0.92 -8.83 -19.97
C ASN A 170 1.71 -8.65 -18.66
N VAL A 171 3.01 -8.35 -18.72
CA VAL A 171 3.82 -8.07 -17.52
C VAL A 171 3.31 -6.83 -16.80
N THR A 172 3.02 -5.74 -17.52
CA THR A 172 2.47 -4.53 -16.91
C THR A 172 1.12 -4.81 -16.28
N SER A 173 0.26 -5.57 -16.96
CA SER A 173 -1.08 -5.84 -16.46
C SER A 173 -1.07 -6.66 -15.17
N ILE A 174 -0.25 -7.71 -15.11
CA ILE A 174 -0.13 -8.55 -13.92
C ILE A 174 0.54 -7.80 -12.77
N MET A 175 1.64 -7.09 -13.02
CA MET A 175 2.37 -6.35 -11.98
C MET A 175 1.57 -5.17 -11.39
N THR A 176 0.61 -4.63 -12.15
CA THR A 176 -0.31 -3.58 -11.68
C THR A 176 -1.61 -4.12 -11.11
N ASP A 177 -1.79 -5.45 -11.06
CA ASP A 177 -3.01 -6.14 -10.63
C ASP A 177 -4.26 -5.68 -11.41
N THR A 178 -4.11 -5.42 -12.72
CA THR A 178 -5.25 -5.05 -13.59
C THR A 178 -5.95 -6.26 -14.20
N GLY A 179 -5.22 -7.36 -14.41
CA GLY A 179 -5.81 -8.65 -14.78
C GLY A 179 -6.26 -8.80 -16.22
N PHE A 180 -5.72 -7.99 -17.13
CA PHE A 180 -5.91 -8.17 -18.56
C PHE A 180 -4.84 -9.11 -19.13
N ALA A 181 -5.28 -10.13 -19.85
CA ALA A 181 -4.43 -11.00 -20.63
C ALA A 181 -4.73 -10.81 -22.12
N THR A 182 -3.69 -10.57 -22.92
CA THR A 182 -3.78 -10.53 -24.40
C THR A 182 -3.28 -11.80 -25.06
N ALA A 183 -2.51 -12.59 -24.33
CA ALA A 183 -1.94 -13.83 -24.80
C ALA A 183 -1.89 -14.85 -23.66
N ASP A 184 -1.89 -16.13 -24.03
CA ASP A 184 -1.74 -17.20 -23.08
C ASP A 184 -0.27 -17.40 -22.71
N PHE A 185 0.16 -16.72 -21.65
CA PHE A 185 1.53 -16.84 -21.12
C PHE A 185 1.82 -18.19 -20.43
N SER A 186 0.83 -19.08 -20.30
CA SER A 186 1.10 -20.47 -19.86
C SER A 186 1.84 -21.28 -20.92
N THR A 187 1.72 -20.90 -22.20
CA THR A 187 2.37 -21.57 -23.34
C THR A 187 3.79 -21.10 -23.60
N TRP A 188 4.23 -20.01 -22.94
CA TRP A 188 5.53 -19.38 -23.18
C TRP A 188 6.70 -20.11 -22.48
N GLY A 189 6.46 -21.30 -21.94
CA GLY A 189 7.45 -22.11 -21.25
C GLY A 189 7.64 -21.77 -19.78
N SER A 190 8.39 -22.63 -19.08
CA SER A 190 8.48 -22.62 -17.61
C SER A 190 9.10 -21.34 -17.04
N PHE A 191 10.00 -20.68 -17.77
CA PHE A 191 10.59 -19.42 -17.32
C PHE A 191 9.55 -18.30 -17.27
N ALA A 192 8.71 -18.16 -18.31
CA ALA A 192 7.66 -17.15 -18.33
C ALA A 192 6.63 -17.42 -17.21
N VAL A 193 6.18 -18.67 -17.05
CA VAL A 193 5.28 -19.07 -15.97
C VAL A 193 5.86 -18.73 -14.59
N GLY A 194 7.13 -19.07 -14.35
CA GLY A 194 7.82 -18.74 -13.10
C GLY A 194 7.95 -17.23 -12.88
N LEU A 195 8.24 -16.46 -13.93
CA LEU A 195 8.31 -15.00 -13.87
C LEU A 195 6.95 -14.40 -13.50
N PHE A 196 5.87 -14.80 -14.17
CA PHE A 196 4.52 -14.33 -13.85
C PHE A 196 4.09 -14.70 -12.43
N PHE A 197 4.48 -15.89 -11.94
CA PHE A 197 4.24 -16.27 -10.55
C PHE A 197 4.95 -15.31 -9.57
N MET A 198 6.19 -14.93 -9.85
CA MET A 198 6.91 -13.96 -9.02
C MET A 198 6.29 -12.56 -9.09
N LEU A 199 5.72 -12.17 -10.24
CA LEU A 199 5.02 -10.90 -10.40
C LEU A 199 3.78 -10.80 -9.52
N TYR A 200 3.05 -11.90 -9.24
CA TYR A 200 1.94 -11.88 -8.27
C TYR A 200 2.38 -11.48 -6.85
N LEU A 201 3.66 -11.61 -6.51
CA LEU A 201 4.19 -11.20 -5.21
C LEU A 201 4.61 -9.73 -5.19
N VAL A 202 4.80 -9.10 -6.35
CA VAL A 202 5.31 -7.72 -6.47
C VAL A 202 4.20 -6.80 -6.95
N GLY A 203 3.72 -5.94 -6.06
CA GLY A 203 2.63 -5.02 -6.35
C GLY A 203 3.07 -3.58 -6.63
N GLY A 204 2.07 -2.77 -6.98
CA GLY A 204 2.25 -1.34 -7.28
C GLY A 204 2.72 -0.47 -6.11
N CYS A 205 2.71 0.85 -6.36
CA CYS A 205 3.10 1.86 -5.37
C CYS A 205 2.09 1.98 -4.21
N ALA A 206 2.50 2.59 -3.11
CA ALA A 206 1.61 2.91 -1.99
C ALA A 206 0.45 3.81 -2.46
N GLY A 207 -0.76 3.53 -1.97
CA GLY A 207 -1.98 4.25 -2.39
C GLY A 207 -2.55 3.83 -3.76
N SER A 208 -1.91 2.87 -4.46
CA SER A 208 -2.49 2.22 -5.64
C SER A 208 -3.55 1.18 -5.26
N THR A 209 -4.45 0.88 -6.19
CA THR A 209 -5.46 -0.19 -6.12
C THR A 209 -4.87 -1.60 -6.21
N ALA A 210 -3.56 -1.77 -6.40
CA ALA A 210 -2.89 -3.07 -6.39
C ALA A 210 -3.08 -3.84 -5.06
N GLY A 211 -3.21 -5.17 -5.07
CA GLY A 211 -3.37 -6.01 -3.88
C GLY A 211 -2.09 -6.75 -3.46
N ALA A 212 -1.13 -6.94 -4.36
CA ALA A 212 0.14 -7.61 -4.06
C ALA A 212 1.04 -6.84 -3.07
N ILE A 213 2.16 -7.46 -2.66
CA ILE A 213 3.11 -6.83 -1.72
C ILE A 213 3.69 -5.57 -2.37
N LYS A 214 3.31 -4.43 -1.80
CA LYS A 214 3.69 -3.10 -2.31
C LYS A 214 5.20 -2.91 -2.39
N ILE A 215 5.64 -2.21 -3.45
CA ILE A 215 7.07 -1.98 -3.72
C ILE A 215 7.84 -1.36 -2.54
N PHE A 216 7.21 -0.48 -1.76
CA PHE A 216 7.87 0.14 -0.61
C PHE A 216 8.26 -0.87 0.47
N ARG A 217 7.47 -1.94 0.65
CA ARG A 217 7.76 -3.00 1.63
C ARG A 217 8.99 -3.79 1.19
N TRP A 218 9.12 -4.07 -0.11
CA TRP A 218 10.31 -4.67 -0.68
C TRP A 218 11.57 -3.83 -0.43
N GLN A 219 11.50 -2.51 -0.66
CA GLN A 219 12.64 -1.62 -0.40
C GLN A 219 13.07 -1.64 1.08
N ILE A 220 12.12 -1.54 2.01
CA ILE A 220 12.42 -1.59 3.45
C ILE A 220 13.00 -2.95 3.83
N LEU A 221 12.49 -4.04 3.24
CA LEU A 221 12.96 -5.40 3.51
C LEU A 221 14.41 -5.58 3.04
N PHE A 222 14.76 -5.16 1.82
CA PHE A 222 16.12 -5.25 1.29
C PHE A 222 17.11 -4.39 2.09
N GLU A 223 16.74 -3.17 2.46
CA GLU A 223 17.55 -2.33 3.35
C GLU A 223 17.72 -2.96 4.74
N GLY A 224 16.67 -3.59 5.26
CA GLY A 224 16.70 -4.34 6.52
C GLY A 224 17.67 -5.52 6.47
N VAL A 225 17.68 -6.29 5.37
CA VAL A 225 18.65 -7.37 5.14
C VAL A 225 20.07 -6.81 5.06
N GLY A 226 20.29 -5.73 4.29
CA GLY A 226 21.58 -5.07 4.18
C GLY A 226 22.09 -4.51 5.52
N ARG A 227 21.20 -4.04 6.40
CA ARG A 227 21.54 -3.68 7.77
C ARG A 227 21.93 -4.89 8.60
N ALA A 228 21.15 -5.97 8.54
CA ALA A 228 21.43 -7.20 9.29
C ALA A 228 22.81 -7.78 8.93
N LEU A 229 23.14 -7.84 7.64
CA LEU A 229 24.45 -8.29 7.15
C LEU A 229 25.59 -7.39 7.65
N ARG A 230 25.41 -6.07 7.64
CA ARG A 230 26.42 -5.13 8.16
C ARG A 230 26.64 -5.28 9.67
N LEU A 231 25.57 -5.53 10.44
CA LEU A 231 25.67 -5.76 11.88
C LEU A 231 26.32 -7.11 12.23
N MET A 232 26.20 -8.12 11.36
CA MET A 232 26.95 -9.39 11.53
C MET A 232 28.46 -9.18 11.42
N LEU A 233 28.90 -8.27 10.53
CA LEU A 233 30.32 -7.92 10.37
C LEU A 233 30.80 -6.92 11.42
N TYR A 234 29.95 -5.95 11.78
CA TYR A 234 30.26 -4.86 12.71
C TYR A 234 29.17 -4.72 13.78
N PRO A 235 29.21 -5.52 14.86
CA PRO A 235 28.15 -5.57 15.87
C PRO A 235 27.89 -4.25 16.62
N GLN A 236 28.90 -3.38 16.69
CA GLN A 236 28.82 -2.08 17.38
C GLN A 236 28.44 -0.92 16.44
N ALA A 237 28.23 -1.18 15.15
CA ALA A 237 27.89 -0.14 14.18
C ALA A 237 26.42 0.30 14.31
N ILE A 238 26.18 1.61 14.31
CA ILE A 238 24.82 2.16 14.21
C ILE A 238 24.50 2.34 12.73
N VAL A 239 23.76 1.38 12.16
CA VAL A 239 23.37 1.40 10.74
C VAL A 239 21.86 1.67 10.64
N PRO A 240 21.42 2.93 10.40
CA PRO A 240 20.00 3.23 10.25
C PRO A 240 19.48 2.76 8.88
N VAL A 241 18.29 2.14 8.85
CA VAL A 241 17.57 1.91 7.59
C VAL A 241 16.95 3.23 7.15
N ARG A 242 17.19 3.62 5.89
CA ARG A 242 16.66 4.87 5.33
C ARG A 242 15.65 4.57 4.24
N PHE A 243 14.53 5.29 4.26
CA PHE A 243 13.54 5.31 3.20
C PHE A 243 13.23 6.77 2.86
N GLN A 244 13.36 7.14 1.59
CA GLN A 244 13.15 8.52 1.13
C GLN A 244 13.94 9.57 1.93
N GLY A 245 15.21 9.27 2.25
CA GLY A 245 16.08 10.17 3.02
C GLY A 245 15.76 10.29 4.51
N LYS A 246 14.73 9.58 5.01
CA LYS A 246 14.36 9.55 6.44
C LYS A 246 14.69 8.20 7.05
N SER A 247 15.13 8.21 8.31
CA SER A 247 15.31 6.96 9.07
C SER A 247 13.97 6.30 9.34
N VAL A 248 13.87 5.02 9.07
CA VAL A 248 12.72 4.19 9.41
C VAL A 248 12.93 3.61 10.79
N ASP A 249 11.91 3.69 11.65
CA ASP A 249 11.95 3.16 12.99
C ASP A 249 12.00 1.62 13.00
N ASP A 250 12.62 1.04 14.03
CA ASP A 250 12.81 -0.41 14.15
C ASP A 250 11.47 -1.16 14.28
N VAL A 251 10.46 -0.51 14.88
CA VAL A 251 9.09 -1.04 14.95
C VAL A 251 8.49 -1.18 13.54
N ALA A 252 8.68 -0.17 12.68
CA ALA A 252 8.17 -0.21 11.31
C ALA A 252 8.86 -1.29 10.47
N ILE A 253 10.18 -1.46 10.62
CA ILE A 253 10.93 -2.53 9.95
C ILE A 253 10.43 -3.91 10.40
N SER A 254 10.22 -4.08 11.71
CA SER A 254 9.67 -5.32 12.27
C SER A 254 8.28 -5.63 11.73
N ASN A 255 7.41 -4.61 11.63
CA ASN A 255 6.06 -4.75 11.07
C ASN A 255 6.10 -5.17 9.59
N VAL A 256 7.01 -4.62 8.79
CA VAL A 256 7.17 -5.01 7.38
C VAL A 256 7.64 -6.47 7.26
N ARG A 257 8.59 -6.90 8.09
CA ARG A 257 9.05 -8.30 8.13
C ARG A 257 7.94 -9.26 8.56
N ASN A 258 7.18 -8.91 9.59
CA ASN A 258 6.04 -9.70 10.05
C ASN A 258 4.95 -9.79 8.97
N PHE A 259 4.66 -8.68 8.27
CA PHE A 259 3.75 -8.69 7.12
C PHE A 259 4.21 -9.68 6.05
N PHE A 260 5.50 -9.65 5.68
CA PHE A 260 6.05 -10.55 4.67
C PHE A 260 5.93 -12.02 5.08
N PHE A 261 6.30 -12.33 6.34
CA PHE A 261 6.15 -13.68 6.89
C PHE A 261 4.70 -14.15 6.84
N LEU A 262 3.75 -13.33 7.31
CA LEU A 262 2.32 -13.67 7.30
C LEU A 262 1.76 -13.83 5.88
N TYR A 263 2.21 -13.01 4.94
CA TYR A 263 1.82 -13.13 3.53
C TYR A 263 2.22 -14.49 2.96
N ILE A 264 3.49 -14.87 3.12
CA ILE A 264 4.00 -16.15 2.60
C ILE A 264 3.35 -17.34 3.32
N MET A 265 3.18 -17.28 4.64
CA MET A 265 2.49 -18.35 5.39
C MET A 265 1.04 -18.52 4.95
N THR A 266 0.33 -17.42 4.72
CA THR A 266 -1.07 -17.46 4.24
C THR A 266 -1.14 -18.01 2.83
N LEU A 267 -0.24 -17.59 1.94
CA LEU A 267 -0.12 -18.12 0.59
C LEU A 267 0.07 -19.63 0.61
N LEU A 268 1.03 -20.13 1.39
CA LEU A 268 1.31 -21.56 1.49
C LEU A 268 0.14 -22.34 2.10
N PHE A 269 -0.43 -21.85 3.20
CA PHE A 269 -1.54 -22.50 3.88
C PHE A 269 -2.79 -22.58 3.00
N MET A 270 -3.19 -21.46 2.39
CA MET A 270 -4.34 -21.44 1.48
C MET A 270 -4.11 -22.30 0.24
N SER A 271 -2.88 -22.31 -0.31
CA SER A 271 -2.52 -23.17 -1.45
C SER A 271 -2.66 -24.64 -1.12
N LEU A 272 -2.25 -25.06 0.08
CA LEU A 272 -2.44 -26.44 0.55
C LEU A 272 -3.92 -26.81 0.69
N LEU A 273 -4.76 -25.90 1.20
CA LEU A 273 -6.21 -26.13 1.29
C LEU A 273 -6.86 -26.27 -0.10
N VAL A 274 -6.47 -25.42 -1.05
CA VAL A 274 -6.96 -25.52 -2.44
C VAL A 274 -6.46 -26.80 -3.10
N MET A 275 -5.21 -27.19 -2.89
CA MET A 275 -4.66 -28.45 -3.41
C MET A 275 -5.38 -29.68 -2.83
N ALA A 276 -5.80 -29.63 -1.56
CA ALA A 276 -6.59 -30.68 -0.92
C ALA A 276 -7.97 -30.90 -1.58
N THR A 277 -8.45 -29.98 -2.41
CA THR A 277 -9.68 -30.16 -3.21
C THR A 277 -9.46 -30.98 -4.49
N GLY A 278 -8.22 -31.36 -4.81
CA GLY A 278 -7.87 -32.15 -6.00
C GLY A 278 -7.32 -31.34 -7.18
N LEU A 279 -7.06 -30.03 -7.00
CA LEU A 279 -6.41 -29.20 -8.01
C LEU A 279 -4.93 -29.55 -8.16
N ASP A 280 -4.40 -29.41 -9.38
CA ASP A 280 -2.96 -29.58 -9.63
C ASP A 280 -2.14 -28.52 -8.89
N TYR A 281 -0.88 -28.86 -8.58
CA TYR A 281 0.03 -28.01 -7.81
C TYR A 281 0.12 -26.58 -8.35
N LEU A 282 0.30 -26.43 -9.67
CA LEU A 282 0.52 -25.13 -10.29
C LEU A 282 -0.76 -24.29 -10.27
N SER A 283 -1.91 -24.88 -10.64
CA SER A 283 -3.20 -24.19 -10.57
C SER A 283 -3.59 -23.83 -9.14
N ALA A 284 -3.31 -24.69 -8.16
CA ALA A 284 -3.61 -24.41 -6.75
C ALA A 284 -2.80 -23.24 -6.21
N ILE A 285 -1.46 -23.28 -6.34
CA ILE A 285 -0.60 -22.22 -5.80
C ILE A 285 -0.77 -20.89 -6.55
N SER A 286 -0.95 -20.95 -7.88
CA SER A 286 -1.14 -19.74 -8.69
C SER A 286 -2.50 -19.09 -8.45
N SER A 287 -3.57 -19.88 -8.28
CA SER A 287 -4.91 -19.37 -8.02
C SER A 287 -4.99 -18.63 -6.69
N VAL A 288 -4.26 -19.09 -5.67
CA VAL A 288 -4.14 -18.39 -4.40
C VAL A 288 -3.23 -17.17 -4.51
N ALA A 289 -2.09 -17.28 -5.18
CA ALA A 289 -1.17 -16.15 -5.38
C ALA A 289 -1.85 -14.97 -6.10
N GLN A 290 -2.51 -15.25 -7.23
CA GLN A 290 -3.24 -14.22 -7.98
C GLN A 290 -4.43 -13.68 -7.17
N ALA A 291 -5.10 -14.51 -6.36
CA ALA A 291 -6.22 -14.07 -5.54
C ALA A 291 -5.76 -13.11 -4.44
N MET A 292 -4.67 -13.44 -3.74
CA MET A 292 -4.08 -12.54 -2.75
C MET A 292 -3.60 -11.22 -3.37
N ALA A 293 -3.05 -11.28 -4.60
CA ALA A 293 -2.67 -10.10 -5.37
C ALA A 293 -3.89 -9.32 -5.92
N ASN A 294 -5.05 -9.99 -6.05
CA ASN A 294 -6.18 -9.56 -6.86
C ASN A 294 -5.79 -9.31 -8.33
N ALA A 295 -4.89 -10.13 -8.86
CA ALA A 295 -4.33 -9.97 -10.19
C ALA A 295 -5.27 -10.46 -11.30
N GLY A 296 -6.13 -11.46 -11.07
CA GLY A 296 -7.14 -11.91 -12.04
C GLY A 296 -6.85 -13.29 -12.63
N PRO A 297 -6.03 -13.41 -13.69
CA PRO A 297 -5.74 -14.71 -14.30
C PRO A 297 -4.74 -15.48 -13.43
N GLY A 298 -4.94 -16.80 -13.31
CA GLY A 298 -3.97 -17.70 -12.70
C GLY A 298 -2.96 -18.26 -13.71
N LEU A 299 -2.22 -19.28 -13.27
CA LEU A 299 -1.26 -20.03 -14.08
C LEU A 299 -1.57 -21.52 -13.99
N GLY A 300 -1.35 -22.24 -15.09
CA GLY A 300 -1.52 -23.68 -15.16
C GLY A 300 -2.68 -24.10 -16.06
N PRO A 301 -2.92 -25.40 -16.17
CA PRO A 301 -3.84 -25.96 -17.17
C PRO A 301 -5.32 -25.65 -16.89
N VAL A 302 -5.69 -25.43 -15.61
CA VAL A 302 -7.09 -25.27 -15.21
C VAL A 302 -7.49 -23.80 -15.01
N VAL A 303 -6.56 -22.98 -14.50
CA VAL A 303 -6.80 -21.58 -14.11
C VAL A 303 -5.93 -20.58 -14.89
N GLY A 304 -5.31 -21.01 -15.97
CA GLY A 304 -4.48 -20.19 -16.84
C GLY A 304 -5.25 -19.08 -17.57
N PRO A 305 -4.54 -18.17 -18.26
CA PRO A 305 -5.09 -16.96 -18.88
C PRO A 305 -6.09 -17.22 -20.01
N ALA A 306 -5.96 -18.36 -20.70
CA ALA A 306 -6.90 -18.80 -21.73
C ALA A 306 -8.08 -19.63 -21.18
N THR A 307 -8.08 -19.91 -19.88
CA THR A 307 -9.09 -20.73 -19.20
C THR A 307 -9.85 -19.91 -18.16
N ASN A 308 -10.79 -20.53 -17.43
CA ASN A 308 -11.61 -19.84 -16.45
C ASN A 308 -11.76 -20.65 -15.16
N PHE A 309 -12.20 -19.97 -14.09
CA PHE A 309 -12.46 -20.59 -12.79
C PHE A 309 -13.82 -21.31 -12.69
N ALA A 310 -14.54 -21.55 -13.81
CA ALA A 310 -15.84 -22.20 -13.75
C ALA A 310 -15.72 -23.70 -13.45
N SER A 311 -14.68 -24.34 -13.99
CA SER A 311 -14.42 -25.78 -13.92
C SER A 311 -13.85 -26.27 -12.57
N ILE A 312 -13.45 -25.37 -11.68
CA ILE A 312 -12.89 -25.75 -10.37
C ILE A 312 -14.00 -26.12 -9.37
N PRO A 313 -13.72 -27.01 -8.38
CA PRO A 313 -14.67 -27.39 -7.34
C PRO A 313 -15.18 -26.17 -6.55
N ASP A 314 -16.43 -26.23 -6.08
CA ASP A 314 -17.04 -25.12 -5.36
C ASP A 314 -16.32 -24.79 -4.04
N THR A 315 -15.79 -25.81 -3.35
CA THR A 315 -14.95 -25.62 -2.16
C THR A 315 -13.70 -24.79 -2.49
N ALA A 316 -13.05 -25.03 -3.64
CA ALA A 316 -11.89 -24.27 -4.08
C ALA A 316 -12.25 -22.82 -4.39
N LYS A 317 -13.41 -22.58 -5.03
CA LYS A 317 -13.91 -21.22 -5.32
C LYS A 317 -14.09 -20.42 -4.03
N TRP A 318 -14.67 -21.01 -2.98
CA TRP A 318 -14.83 -20.35 -1.68
C TRP A 318 -13.49 -20.01 -1.01
N LEU A 319 -12.52 -20.94 -1.05
CA LEU A 319 -11.18 -20.70 -0.52
C LEU A 319 -10.47 -19.57 -1.28
N ILE A 320 -10.54 -19.56 -2.61
CA ILE A 320 -9.95 -18.52 -3.46
C ILE A 320 -10.63 -17.16 -3.21
N ALA A 321 -11.96 -17.14 -3.08
CA ALA A 321 -12.70 -15.92 -2.75
C ALA A 321 -12.29 -15.36 -1.38
N PHE A 322 -12.08 -16.22 -0.38
CA PHE A 322 -11.57 -15.81 0.93
C PHE A 322 -10.14 -15.25 0.83
N ALA A 323 -9.27 -15.86 0.00
CA ALA A 323 -7.93 -15.35 -0.26
C ALA A 323 -7.95 -13.95 -0.91
N MET A 324 -8.92 -13.65 -1.79
CA MET A 324 -9.10 -12.30 -2.37
C MET A 324 -9.42 -11.26 -1.30
N VAL A 325 -10.34 -11.59 -0.38
CA VAL A 325 -10.72 -10.68 0.71
C VAL A 325 -9.52 -10.40 1.63
N ILE A 326 -8.76 -11.45 1.98
CA ILE A 326 -7.53 -11.30 2.77
C ILE A 326 -6.52 -10.39 2.07
N GLY A 327 -6.31 -10.60 0.77
CA GLY A 327 -5.41 -9.78 -0.04
C GLY A 327 -5.84 -8.32 -0.06
N ARG A 328 -7.13 -8.07 -0.30
CA ARG A 328 -7.69 -6.72 -0.46
C ARG A 328 -7.72 -5.90 0.83
N LEU A 329 -7.93 -6.54 1.97
CA LEU A 329 -7.98 -5.86 3.27
C LEU A 329 -6.59 -5.54 3.84
N GLU A 330 -5.51 -5.95 3.17
CA GLU A 330 -4.16 -6.06 3.74
C GLU A 330 -4.13 -7.01 4.95
N LEU A 331 -3.41 -8.14 4.81
CA LEU A 331 -3.34 -9.24 5.79
C LEU A 331 -3.33 -8.85 7.28
N VAL A 332 -2.59 -7.80 7.64
CA VAL A 332 -2.45 -7.39 9.04
C VAL A 332 -3.78 -6.89 9.61
N THR A 333 -4.57 -6.13 8.85
CA THR A 333 -5.86 -5.63 9.35
C THR A 333 -6.83 -6.78 9.55
N PHE A 334 -6.86 -7.73 8.61
CA PHE A 334 -7.70 -8.91 8.69
C PHE A 334 -7.35 -9.76 9.90
N LEU A 335 -6.06 -10.03 10.11
CA LEU A 335 -5.60 -10.81 11.26
C LEU A 335 -5.91 -10.11 12.58
N VAL A 336 -5.79 -8.78 12.67
CA VAL A 336 -6.15 -8.01 13.87
C VAL A 336 -7.64 -8.18 14.21
N VAL A 337 -8.52 -8.16 13.22
CA VAL A 337 -9.96 -8.37 13.43
C VAL A 337 -10.26 -9.79 13.91
N LEU A 338 -9.47 -10.79 13.54
CA LEU A 338 -9.65 -12.16 14.05
C LEU A 338 -9.22 -12.33 15.52
N GLN A 339 -8.47 -11.39 16.08
CA GLN A 339 -7.95 -11.55 17.43
C GLN A 339 -9.03 -11.29 18.49
N PRO A 340 -9.23 -12.20 19.47
CA PRO A 340 -10.27 -12.05 20.48
C PRO A 340 -10.16 -10.77 21.31
N TRP A 341 -8.94 -10.24 21.50
CA TRP A 341 -8.72 -9.00 22.24
C TRP A 341 -9.22 -7.75 21.51
N PHE A 342 -9.37 -7.79 20.19
CA PHE A 342 -9.96 -6.68 19.44
C PHE A 342 -11.43 -6.47 19.83
N TRP A 343 -12.13 -7.56 20.14
CA TRP A 343 -13.56 -7.58 20.46
C TRP A 343 -13.87 -7.46 21.96
N ARG A 344 -12.89 -7.68 22.83
CA ARG A 344 -13.05 -7.50 24.27
C ARG A 344 -12.92 -6.02 24.61
N ARG A 345 -14.06 -5.32 24.57
CA ARG A 345 -14.26 -4.00 25.18
C ARG A 345 -15.29 -4.07 26.27
#